data_AF-R9KQX4-F1
#
_entry.id   AF-R9KQX4-F1
#
_cell.length_a   1.000
_cell.length_b   1.000
_cell.length_c   1.000
_cell.angle_alpha   90.00
_cell.angle_beta   90.00
_cell.angle_gamma   90.00
#
_symmetry.space_group_name_H-M   'P 1'
#
loop_
_entity.id
_entity.type
_entity.pdbx_description
1 polymer ?
#
loop_
_entity_poly.entity_id
_entity_poly.type
_entity_poly.pdbx_seq_one_letter_code
_entity_poly.pdbx_strand_id
1 'polypeptide(L)'
;MARPSKVRRVCRMPAHTHFYAGAPNASEGLHGLQLSIEEYEVIRLLDYQGLTQQEAAKQMGAGRTTVQALYTQARRKLARFLVEGFPLTIAGGSYQLCPGQGCQGYADFRKKGGHVMKIAVTYEDGQVFQHFGHTSQFKVYEVEHGTISSSEIVDTNGQGHGALAGFLLKGGVDVLICGGIGGGARNALAEAGIELYPGATGDADAQVESFLKGQLVYDPDTTCSHHSHEDGHGCGGHSHGDGHTCGSHGCGGN
;
A
#
# COMPACT_ATOMS: atom_id res chain seq x y z
N MET A 1 -27.32 17.91 7.89
CA MET A 1 -27.17 18.31 6.47
C MET A 1 -25.85 19.06 6.32
N ALA A 2 -24.97 18.65 5.41
CA ALA A 2 -23.72 19.37 5.15
C ALA A 2 -24.02 20.79 4.67
N ARG A 3 -23.30 21.78 5.21
CA ARG A 3 -23.46 23.18 4.79
C ARG A 3 -23.11 23.29 3.31
N PRO A 4 -23.99 23.84 2.44
CA PRO A 4 -23.66 24.06 1.04
C PRO A 4 -22.39 24.89 0.92
N SER A 5 -21.39 24.38 0.20
CA SER A 5 -20.12 25.10 0.04
C SER A 5 -20.32 26.27 -0.92
N LYS A 6 -19.85 27.47 -0.54
CA LYS A 6 -19.94 28.66 -1.39
C LYS A 6 -19.04 28.50 -2.61
N VAL A 7 -19.49 28.89 -3.80
CA VAL A 7 -18.62 28.98 -4.99
C VAL A 7 -17.50 30.00 -4.76
N ARG A 8 -16.29 29.69 -5.24
CA ARG A 8 -15.11 30.57 -5.14
C ARG A 8 -14.77 31.08 -6.53
N ARG A 9 -14.35 32.35 -6.64
CA ARG A 9 -13.89 32.92 -7.91
C ARG A 9 -12.46 32.45 -8.19
N VAL A 10 -12.24 31.91 -9.39
CA VAL A 10 -10.91 31.57 -9.91
C VAL A 10 -10.62 32.44 -11.12
N CYS A 11 -9.39 32.94 -11.25
CA CYS A 11 -9.02 33.86 -12.33
C CYS A 11 -8.70 33.14 -13.65
N ARG A 12 -8.22 31.89 -13.58
CA ARG A 12 -7.89 31.04 -14.72
C ARG A 12 -7.89 29.56 -14.33
N MET A 13 -8.13 28.69 -15.30
CA MET A 13 -7.93 27.25 -15.13
C MET A 13 -6.43 26.90 -15.14
N PRO A 14 -5.98 25.88 -14.40
CA PRO A 14 -4.60 25.37 -14.50
C PRO A 14 -4.28 24.86 -15.90
N ALA A 15 -3.08 25.15 -16.40
CA ALA A 15 -2.62 24.63 -17.69
C ALA A 15 -2.24 23.14 -17.61
N HIS A 16 -1.80 22.69 -16.44
CA HIS A 16 -1.46 21.30 -16.14
C HIS A 16 -2.28 20.82 -14.94
N THR A 17 -2.80 19.60 -15.02
CA THR A 17 -3.67 18.99 -14.00
C THR A 17 -3.13 17.68 -13.42
N HIS A 18 -2.07 17.14 -14.00
CA HIS A 18 -1.42 15.89 -13.58
C HIS A 18 0.10 16.10 -13.52
N PHE A 19 0.75 15.52 -12.52
CA PHE A 19 2.19 15.64 -12.28
C PHE A 19 2.75 14.28 -11.85
N TYR A 20 3.94 13.92 -12.33
CA TYR A 20 4.59 12.63 -12.09
C TYR A 20 6.07 12.84 -11.69
N ALA A 21 6.66 11.93 -10.90
CA ALA A 21 8.10 11.90 -10.61
C ALA A 21 8.83 11.02 -11.66
N GLY A 22 9.84 11.54 -12.39
CA GLY A 22 10.36 11.09 -13.75
C GLY A 22 11.04 9.69 -13.92
N ALA A 23 11.66 9.27 -15.07
CA ALA A 23 12.32 9.90 -16.28
C ALA A 23 12.48 8.91 -17.52
N PRO A 24 12.98 9.22 -18.78
CA PRO A 24 13.93 10.26 -19.28
C PRO A 24 13.50 11.07 -20.55
N ASN A 25 14.29 12.09 -20.90
CA ASN A 25 14.25 12.94 -22.13
C ASN A 25 13.49 14.29 -22.04
N ALA A 26 13.87 15.19 -21.15
CA ALA A 26 13.69 16.65 -21.38
C ALA A 26 14.40 17.50 -20.32
N SER A 27 15.72 17.42 -20.22
CA SER A 27 16.47 18.50 -19.55
C SER A 27 17.79 18.80 -20.22
N GLU A 28 17.87 18.63 -21.55
CA GLU A 28 18.89 19.35 -22.31
C GLU A 28 18.39 20.77 -22.55
N GLY A 29 18.60 21.64 -21.56
CA GLY A 29 18.57 23.10 -21.75
C GLY A 29 17.49 23.90 -21.01
N LEU A 30 16.49 23.27 -20.39
CA LEU A 30 15.53 24.00 -19.55
C LEU A 30 16.09 24.17 -18.14
N HIS A 31 16.33 25.43 -17.76
CA HIS A 31 16.64 25.82 -16.38
C HIS A 31 15.44 25.51 -15.48
N GLY A 32 15.39 24.30 -14.93
CA GLY A 32 14.34 23.87 -14.01
C GLY A 32 14.38 24.59 -12.66
N LEU A 33 13.27 24.57 -11.94
CA LEU A 33 13.20 25.04 -10.56
C LEU A 33 13.91 24.04 -9.66
N GLN A 34 14.88 24.50 -8.88
CA GLN A 34 15.53 23.67 -7.87
C GLN A 34 14.93 23.96 -6.50
N LEU A 35 14.32 22.96 -5.87
CA LEU A 35 13.92 22.95 -4.47
C LEU A 35 15.08 22.35 -3.65
N SER A 36 15.59 23.05 -2.65
CA SER A 36 16.63 22.49 -1.78
C SER A 36 16.06 21.42 -0.86
N ILE A 37 16.92 20.55 -0.34
CA ILE A 37 16.50 19.53 0.63
C ILE A 37 15.92 20.16 1.90
N GLU A 38 16.45 21.30 2.32
CA GLU A 38 15.92 22.07 3.46
C GLU A 38 14.52 22.64 3.17
N GLU A 39 14.29 23.16 1.97
CA GLU A 39 12.98 23.66 1.54
C GLU A 39 11.94 22.53 1.45
N TYR A 40 12.34 21.37 0.92
CA TYR A 40 11.49 20.17 0.90
C TYR A 40 11.11 19.74 2.32
N GLU A 41 12.07 19.68 3.24
CA GLU A 41 11.81 19.25 4.61
C GLU A 41 10.81 20.18 5.30
N VAL A 42 10.89 21.50 5.08
CA VAL A 42 9.93 22.45 5.66
C VAL A 42 8.50 22.19 5.14
N ILE A 43 8.34 21.91 3.84
CA ILE A 43 7.03 21.54 3.28
C ILE A 43 6.54 20.22 3.89
N ARG A 44 7.43 19.23 4.04
CA ARG A 44 7.09 17.95 4.67
C ARG A 44 6.62 18.12 6.11
N LEU A 45 7.32 18.93 6.91
CA LEU A 45 6.98 19.12 8.33
C LEU A 45 5.70 19.94 8.51
N LEU A 46 5.56 21.05 7.78
CA LEU A 46 4.44 21.96 7.98
C LEU A 46 3.18 21.51 7.24
N ASP A 47 3.27 21.24 5.94
CA ASP A 47 2.10 21.03 5.10
C ASP A 47 1.69 19.54 5.06
N TYR A 48 2.66 18.60 5.11
CA TYR A 48 2.38 17.16 5.07
C TYR A 48 2.16 16.55 6.46
N GLN A 49 2.98 16.90 7.45
CA GLN A 49 2.83 16.40 8.83
C GLN A 49 1.97 17.30 9.72
N GLY A 50 1.63 18.52 9.27
CA GLY A 50 0.78 19.44 10.02
C GLY A 50 1.44 20.06 11.26
N LEU A 51 2.77 20.03 11.36
CA LEU A 51 3.48 20.61 12.51
C LEU A 51 3.40 22.13 12.53
N THR A 52 3.50 22.70 13.72
CA THR A 52 3.64 24.15 13.87
C THR A 52 5.04 24.62 13.45
N GLN A 53 5.18 25.90 13.12
CA GLN A 53 6.48 26.49 12.81
C GLN A 53 7.53 26.32 13.91
N GLN A 54 7.09 26.31 15.17
CA GLN A 54 7.97 26.16 16.32
C GLN A 54 8.47 24.71 16.44
N GLU A 55 7.61 23.74 16.22
CA GLU A 55 7.97 22.31 16.22
C GLU A 55 8.90 21.98 15.05
N ALA A 56 8.57 22.47 13.84
CA ALA A 56 9.44 22.31 12.68
C ALA A 56 10.82 22.94 12.89
N ALA A 57 10.88 24.15 13.48
CA ALA A 57 12.15 24.80 13.82
C ALA A 57 12.97 23.98 14.82
N LYS A 58 12.33 23.43 15.86
CA LYS A 58 12.97 22.54 16.82
C LYS A 58 13.51 21.28 16.14
N GLN A 59 12.73 20.67 15.25
CA GLN A 59 13.11 19.44 14.56
C GLN A 59 14.25 19.64 13.55
N MET A 60 14.26 20.78 12.87
CA MET A 60 15.32 21.15 11.93
C MET A 60 16.58 21.72 12.60
N GLY A 61 16.57 21.94 13.91
CA GLY A 61 17.66 22.61 14.62
C GLY A 61 17.89 24.05 14.11
N ALA A 62 16.85 24.72 13.64
CA ALA A 62 16.91 26.04 13.01
C ALA A 62 16.08 27.08 13.76
N GLY A 63 16.32 28.36 13.51
CA GLY A 63 15.49 29.45 14.03
C GLY A 63 14.12 29.52 13.35
N ARG A 64 13.08 29.99 14.07
CA ARG A 64 11.72 30.19 13.51
C ARG A 64 11.72 31.07 12.25
N THR A 65 12.56 32.11 12.24
CA THR A 65 12.74 33.00 11.09
C THR A 65 13.33 32.29 9.88
N THR A 66 14.28 31.37 10.09
CA THR A 66 14.86 30.54 9.04
C THR A 66 13.82 29.61 8.43
N VAL A 67 13.02 28.92 9.25
CA VAL A 67 11.93 28.06 8.77
C VAL A 67 10.90 28.86 7.99
N GLN A 68 10.51 30.05 8.47
CA GLN A 68 9.59 30.93 7.75
C GLN A 68 10.15 31.36 6.39
N ALA A 69 11.44 31.67 6.32
CA ALA A 69 12.10 32.06 5.07
C ALA A 69 12.14 30.89 4.08
N LEU A 70 12.59 29.71 4.51
CA LEU A 70 12.61 28.48 3.72
C LEU A 70 11.20 28.11 3.23
N TYR A 71 10.19 28.17 4.10
CA TYR A 71 8.79 27.91 3.74
C TYR A 71 8.29 28.86 2.65
N THR A 72 8.62 30.14 2.77
CA THR A 72 8.21 31.16 1.80
C THR A 72 8.89 30.94 0.44
N GLN A 73 10.17 30.58 0.43
CA GLN A 73 10.92 30.26 -0.78
C GLN A 73 10.39 28.98 -1.44
N ALA A 74 10.17 27.92 -0.65
CA ALA A 74 9.60 26.67 -1.08
C ALA A 74 8.21 26.85 -1.73
N ARG A 75 7.29 27.56 -1.06
CA ARG A 75 5.95 27.83 -1.60
C ARG A 75 5.97 28.64 -2.89
N ARG A 76 6.92 29.59 -3.03
CA ARG A 76 7.07 30.32 -4.30
C ARG A 76 7.49 29.38 -5.44
N LYS A 77 8.43 28.47 -5.18
CA LYS A 77 8.88 27.48 -6.17
C LYS A 77 7.76 26.50 -6.52
N LEU A 78 7.05 25.97 -5.53
CA LEU A 78 5.88 25.10 -5.75
C LEU A 78 4.76 25.81 -6.52
N ALA A 79 4.47 27.07 -6.20
CA ALA A 79 3.48 27.85 -6.94
C ALA A 79 3.89 28.03 -8.40
N ARG A 80 5.16 28.34 -8.68
CA ARG A 80 5.66 28.44 -10.06
C ARG A 80 5.64 27.10 -10.79
N PHE A 81 6.01 26.02 -10.13
CA PHE A 81 5.87 24.66 -10.65
C PHE A 81 4.42 24.38 -11.09
N LEU A 82 3.44 24.66 -10.23
CA LEU A 82 2.01 24.40 -10.52
C LEU A 82 1.41 25.35 -11.58
N VAL A 83 1.83 26.62 -11.59
CA VAL A 83 1.22 27.66 -12.43
C VAL A 83 1.90 27.78 -13.81
N GLU A 84 3.23 27.65 -13.86
CA GLU A 84 4.05 27.79 -15.07
C GLU A 84 4.40 26.42 -15.70
N GLY A 85 4.24 25.31 -14.97
CA GLY A 85 4.58 23.97 -15.48
C GLY A 85 6.09 23.70 -15.58
N PHE A 86 6.91 24.50 -14.90
CA PHE A 86 8.37 24.33 -14.92
C PHE A 86 8.78 23.02 -14.26
N PRO A 87 9.78 22.29 -14.78
CA PRO A 87 10.27 21.09 -14.11
C PRO A 87 10.85 21.46 -12.73
N LEU A 88 10.54 20.64 -11.72
CA LEU A 88 11.03 20.82 -10.34
C LEU A 88 11.99 19.69 -10.01
N THR A 89 13.20 20.03 -9.57
CA THR A 89 14.21 19.07 -9.08
C THR A 89 14.47 19.33 -7.61
N ILE A 90 14.50 18.28 -6.80
CA ILE A 90 14.86 18.38 -5.38
C ILE A 90 16.34 18.01 -5.26
N ALA A 91 17.19 19.00 -5.01
CA ALA A 91 18.64 18.79 -4.93
C ALA A 91 19.36 19.94 -4.19
N GLY A 92 20.55 19.64 -3.69
CA GLY A 92 21.44 20.61 -3.03
C GLY A 92 20.90 21.12 -1.67
N GLY A 93 21.49 22.24 -1.22
CA GLY A 93 21.26 22.79 0.13
C GLY A 93 22.36 22.36 1.11
N SER A 94 22.32 22.92 2.33
CA SER A 94 23.26 22.62 3.41
C SER A 94 22.53 21.88 4.51
N TYR A 95 22.54 20.54 4.45
CA TYR A 95 21.80 19.71 5.38
C TYR A 95 22.66 18.59 5.96
N GLN A 96 22.25 18.09 7.12
CA GLN A 96 22.79 16.88 7.73
C GLN A 96 21.63 15.92 7.99
N LEU A 97 21.80 14.66 7.60
CA LEU A 97 20.80 13.64 7.88
C LEU A 97 20.75 13.35 9.39
N CYS A 98 19.55 13.34 9.95
CA CYS A 98 19.34 12.94 11.34
C CYS A 98 19.77 11.47 11.53
N PRO A 99 20.51 11.12 12.60
CA PRO A 99 21.03 9.76 12.83
C PRO A 99 19.95 8.70 13.13
N GLY A 100 18.68 9.09 13.25
CA GLY A 100 17.55 8.16 13.27
C GLY A 100 17.07 7.71 14.65
N GLN A 101 17.60 8.27 15.74
CA GLN A 101 17.09 8.03 17.09
C GLN A 101 16.31 9.27 17.57
N GLY A 102 14.99 9.12 17.77
CA GLY A 102 14.16 10.09 18.49
C GLY A 102 13.41 11.13 17.66
N CYS A 103 13.50 11.12 16.33
CA CYS A 103 12.66 11.98 15.48
C CYS A 103 11.40 11.22 15.02
N GLN A 104 10.23 11.80 15.31
CA GLN A 104 8.89 11.24 15.05
C GLN A 104 8.56 10.97 13.56
N GLY A 105 9.51 11.20 12.64
CA GLY A 105 9.34 10.98 11.20
C GLY A 105 10.38 10.05 10.56
N TYR A 106 11.18 9.32 11.35
CA TYR A 106 12.22 8.42 10.84
C TYR A 106 11.85 6.94 10.86
N ALA A 107 10.79 6.57 11.59
CA ALA A 107 10.33 5.19 11.66
C ALA A 107 9.72 4.71 10.33
N ASP A 108 9.07 5.60 9.56
CA ASP A 108 8.36 5.22 8.33
C ASP A 108 9.23 5.21 7.07
N PHE A 109 10.20 6.12 6.95
CA PHE A 109 10.98 6.25 5.71
C PHE A 109 12.08 5.17 5.53
N ARG A 110 12.32 4.33 6.55
CA ARG A 110 13.39 3.32 6.50
C ARG A 110 12.95 1.92 6.08
N LYS A 111 11.71 1.72 5.64
CA LYS A 111 11.30 0.44 5.03
C LYS A 111 10.49 0.61 3.73
N LYS A 112 11.11 1.24 2.74
CA LYS A 112 11.19 0.75 1.34
C LYS A 112 12.00 1.74 0.53
N GLY A 113 13.01 1.23 -0.17
CA GLY A 113 13.84 2.04 -1.06
C GLY A 113 12.94 2.76 -2.05
N GLY A 114 13.10 4.08 -2.16
CA GLY A 114 12.17 5.00 -2.82
C GLY A 114 11.90 4.78 -4.32
N HIS A 115 12.26 3.65 -4.90
CA HIS A 115 11.92 3.30 -6.28
C HIS A 115 11.65 1.80 -6.50
N VAL A 116 11.63 0.96 -5.45
CA VAL A 116 11.43 -0.49 -5.57
C VAL A 116 10.11 -0.90 -4.91
N MET A 117 9.10 -1.20 -5.73
CA MET A 117 7.84 -1.81 -5.29
C MET A 117 7.99 -3.33 -5.35
N LYS A 118 7.55 -4.04 -4.31
CA LYS A 118 7.49 -5.51 -4.33
C LYS A 118 6.07 -6.00 -4.55
N ILE A 119 5.84 -6.71 -5.64
CA ILE A 119 4.55 -7.31 -5.99
C ILE A 119 4.67 -8.82 -5.80
N ALA A 120 3.84 -9.41 -4.96
CA ALA A 120 3.74 -10.86 -4.84
C ALA A 120 2.55 -11.37 -5.64
N VAL A 121 2.72 -12.49 -6.32
CA VAL A 121 1.66 -13.20 -7.05
C VAL A 121 1.62 -14.65 -6.57
N THR A 122 0.43 -15.20 -6.37
CA THR A 122 0.26 -16.63 -6.13
C THR A 122 0.68 -17.40 -7.39
N TYR A 123 1.63 -18.33 -7.29
CA TYR A 123 2.23 -18.99 -8.45
C TYR A 123 2.06 -20.52 -8.35
N GLU A 124 1.50 -21.13 -9.39
CA GLU A 124 1.46 -22.59 -9.60
C GLU A 124 1.65 -22.89 -11.09
N ASP A 125 2.70 -23.63 -11.46
CA ASP A 125 2.99 -24.08 -12.83
C ASP A 125 2.86 -23.00 -13.94
N GLY A 126 3.26 -21.76 -13.63
CA GLY A 126 3.20 -20.63 -14.57
C GLY A 126 1.93 -19.78 -14.50
N GLN A 127 0.94 -20.17 -13.69
CA GLN A 127 -0.37 -19.53 -13.60
C GLN A 127 -0.67 -18.99 -12.20
N VAL A 128 -1.61 -18.04 -12.13
CA VAL A 128 -2.12 -17.47 -10.87
C VAL A 128 -3.01 -18.48 -10.16
N PHE A 129 -2.55 -18.94 -9.00
CA PHE A 129 -3.31 -19.89 -8.20
C PHE A 129 -4.54 -19.25 -7.56
N GLN A 130 -5.67 -19.96 -7.62
CA GLN A 130 -6.98 -19.45 -7.20
C GLN A 130 -7.25 -19.59 -5.69
N HIS A 131 -6.43 -20.34 -4.95
CA HIS A 131 -6.64 -20.53 -3.51
C HIS A 131 -5.42 -20.09 -2.68
N PHE A 132 -5.42 -18.83 -2.24
CA PHE A 132 -4.32 -18.25 -1.45
C PHE A 132 -3.90 -19.12 -0.24
N GLY A 133 -4.86 -19.74 0.46
CA GLY A 133 -4.59 -20.55 1.66
C GLY A 133 -3.87 -21.87 1.43
N HIS A 134 -3.83 -22.34 0.18
CA HIS A 134 -3.19 -23.60 -0.23
C HIS A 134 -1.99 -23.38 -1.15
N THR A 135 -1.60 -22.13 -1.38
CA THR A 135 -0.50 -21.82 -2.29
C THR A 135 0.84 -22.24 -1.68
N SER A 136 1.59 -23.08 -2.41
CA SER A 136 2.93 -23.53 -2.02
C SER A 136 4.02 -22.53 -2.41
N GLN A 137 3.80 -21.72 -3.45
CA GLN A 137 4.80 -20.81 -4.01
C GLN A 137 4.25 -19.40 -4.30
N PHE A 138 5.04 -18.38 -3.99
CA PHE A 138 4.79 -17.01 -4.40
C PHE A 138 5.87 -16.57 -5.37
N LYS A 139 5.47 -15.95 -6.48
CA LYS A 139 6.42 -15.25 -7.35
C LYS A 139 6.43 -13.79 -6.93
N VAL A 140 7.56 -13.34 -6.37
CA VAL A 140 7.78 -11.97 -5.92
C VAL A 140 8.53 -11.23 -7.02
N TYR A 141 7.97 -10.12 -7.44
CA TYR A 141 8.52 -9.23 -8.44
C TYR A 141 8.99 -7.96 -7.75
N GLU A 142 10.24 -7.59 -8.00
CA GLU A 142 10.72 -6.26 -7.70
C GLU A 142 10.46 -5.39 -8.93
N VAL A 143 9.81 -4.26 -8.72
CA VAL A 143 9.45 -3.32 -9.77
C VAL A 143 10.15 -2.01 -9.48
N GLU A 144 10.97 -1.57 -10.44
CA GLU A 144 11.63 -0.29 -10.43
C GLU A 144 11.10 0.60 -11.56
N HIS A 145 10.61 1.79 -11.22
CA HIS A 145 10.11 2.77 -12.20
C HIS A 145 9.06 2.21 -13.18
N GLY A 146 8.20 1.29 -12.73
CA GLY A 146 7.17 0.66 -13.57
C GLY A 146 7.67 -0.46 -14.49
N THR A 147 8.93 -0.88 -14.32
CA THR A 147 9.54 -2.03 -15.03
C THR A 147 9.93 -3.09 -14.01
N ILE A 148 9.76 -4.37 -14.34
CA ILE A 148 10.18 -5.48 -13.48
C ILE A 148 11.72 -5.53 -13.48
N SER A 149 12.35 -5.33 -12.32
CA SER A 149 13.81 -5.41 -12.15
C SER A 149 14.27 -6.83 -11.85
N SER A 150 13.51 -7.58 -11.04
CA SER A 150 13.78 -8.97 -10.72
C SER A 150 12.49 -9.74 -10.45
N SER A 151 12.51 -11.05 -10.67
CA SER A 151 11.44 -11.95 -10.25
C SER A 151 12.05 -13.18 -9.58
N GLU A 152 11.63 -13.46 -8.35
CA GLU A 152 12.05 -14.63 -7.59
C GLU A 152 10.84 -15.49 -7.21
N ILE A 153 11.00 -16.81 -7.25
CA ILE A 153 9.98 -17.74 -6.77
C ILE A 153 10.38 -18.13 -5.34
N VAL A 154 9.45 -17.91 -4.42
CA VAL A 154 9.63 -18.08 -2.99
C VAL A 154 8.66 -19.13 -2.48
N ASP A 155 9.21 -20.23 -1.97
CA ASP A 155 8.42 -21.31 -1.37
C ASP A 155 7.95 -20.94 0.04
N THR A 156 6.69 -21.27 0.33
CA THR A 156 6.09 -21.03 1.66
C THR A 156 6.54 -22.03 2.71
N ASN A 157 7.37 -23.02 2.33
CA ASN A 157 7.88 -24.10 3.19
C ASN A 157 6.80 -24.75 4.08
N GLY A 158 5.57 -24.88 3.55
CA GLY A 158 4.45 -25.51 4.24
C GLY A 158 3.79 -24.67 5.34
N GLN A 159 4.00 -23.35 5.37
CA GLN A 159 3.35 -22.48 6.35
C GLN A 159 1.89 -22.18 5.97
N GLY A 160 0.95 -22.61 6.82
CA GLY A 160 -0.49 -22.53 6.56
C GLY A 160 -1.14 -21.14 6.67
N HIS A 161 -2.43 -21.12 6.31
CA HIS A 161 -3.45 -20.05 6.22
C HIS A 161 -3.26 -18.70 6.95
N GLY A 162 -2.61 -18.64 8.12
CA GLY A 162 -2.39 -17.39 8.88
C GLY A 162 -0.96 -16.84 8.81
N ALA A 163 0.03 -17.69 8.54
CA ALA A 163 1.44 -17.31 8.57
C ALA A 163 1.93 -16.64 7.27
N LEU A 164 1.18 -16.83 6.17
CA LEU A 164 1.50 -16.27 4.86
C LEU A 164 1.51 -14.73 4.85
N ALA A 165 0.54 -14.09 5.54
CA ALA A 165 0.51 -12.63 5.65
C ALA A 165 1.74 -12.10 6.41
N GLY A 166 2.17 -12.79 7.48
CA GLY A 166 3.39 -12.45 8.22
C GLY A 166 4.67 -12.69 7.40
N PHE A 167 4.67 -13.70 6.54
CA PHE A 167 5.77 -13.97 5.62
C PHE A 167 5.92 -12.85 4.57
N LEU A 168 4.82 -12.44 3.95
CA LEU A 168 4.79 -11.34 2.98
C LEU A 168 5.20 -10.00 3.63
N LEU A 169 4.79 -9.76 4.87
CA LEU A 169 5.20 -8.58 5.64
C LEU A 169 6.71 -8.59 5.93
N LYS A 170 7.28 -9.75 6.32
CA LYS A 170 8.74 -9.89 6.52
C LYS A 170 9.51 -9.73 5.21
N GLY A 171 8.95 -10.20 4.09
CA GLY A 171 9.49 -10.01 2.75
C GLY A 171 9.37 -8.58 2.23
N GLY A 172 8.62 -7.72 2.92
CA GLY A 172 8.40 -6.34 2.51
C GLY A 172 7.64 -6.24 1.20
N VAL A 173 6.56 -7.01 1.03
CA VAL A 173 5.68 -6.92 -0.13
C VAL A 173 4.76 -5.70 -0.01
N ASP A 174 4.50 -4.97 -1.10
CA ASP A 174 3.55 -3.84 -1.16
C ASP A 174 2.17 -4.30 -1.63
N VAL A 175 2.19 -5.10 -2.71
CA VAL A 175 1.00 -5.47 -3.47
C VAL A 175 0.95 -6.99 -3.57
N LEU A 176 -0.21 -7.58 -3.32
CA LEU A 176 -0.50 -8.99 -3.53
C LEU A 176 -1.59 -9.15 -4.60
N ILE A 177 -1.27 -9.91 -5.64
CA ILE A 177 -2.21 -10.34 -6.68
C ILE A 177 -2.53 -11.81 -6.45
N CYS A 178 -3.82 -12.13 -6.35
CA CYS A 178 -4.27 -13.51 -6.16
C CYS A 178 -5.60 -13.77 -6.88
N GLY A 179 -5.91 -15.04 -7.16
CA GLY A 179 -7.23 -15.41 -7.67
C GLY A 179 -8.31 -15.30 -6.59
N GLY A 180 -8.27 -16.19 -5.60
CA GLY A 180 -9.23 -16.24 -4.50
C GLY A 180 -8.59 -16.16 -3.13
N ILE A 181 -9.24 -15.39 -2.25
CA ILE A 181 -8.79 -15.17 -0.87
C ILE A 181 -9.92 -15.45 0.13
N GLY A 182 -9.56 -16.05 1.27
CA GLY A 182 -10.47 -16.22 2.40
C GLY A 182 -10.53 -14.98 3.30
N GLY A 183 -11.65 -14.77 4.00
CA GLY A 183 -11.86 -13.59 4.86
C GLY A 183 -10.79 -13.40 5.94
N GLY A 184 -10.26 -14.49 6.52
CA GLY A 184 -9.19 -14.42 7.52
C GLY A 184 -7.87 -13.86 6.98
N ALA A 185 -7.50 -14.24 5.75
CA ALA A 185 -6.29 -13.73 5.10
C ALA A 185 -6.44 -12.27 4.66
N ARG A 186 -7.64 -11.88 4.18
CA ARG A 186 -7.95 -10.47 3.85
C ARG A 186 -7.72 -9.55 5.05
N ASN A 187 -8.21 -9.93 6.22
CA ASN A 187 -8.03 -9.14 7.44
C ASN A 187 -6.56 -9.04 7.85
N ALA A 188 -5.81 -10.14 7.79
CA ALA A 188 -4.39 -10.15 8.14
C ALA A 188 -3.53 -9.29 7.19
N LEU A 189 -3.85 -9.26 5.90
CA LEU A 189 -3.17 -8.42 4.92
C LEU A 189 -3.53 -6.94 5.07
N ALA A 190 -4.79 -6.63 5.39
CA ALA A 190 -5.24 -5.27 5.67
C ALA A 190 -4.55 -4.69 6.93
N GLU A 191 -4.40 -5.50 8.00
CA GLU A 191 -3.63 -5.11 9.19
C GLU A 191 -2.14 -4.94 8.90
N ALA A 192 -1.60 -5.70 7.94
CA ALA A 192 -0.22 -5.61 7.48
C ALA A 192 0.02 -4.43 6.52
N GLY A 193 -1.02 -3.74 6.06
CA GLY A 193 -0.92 -2.62 5.11
C GLY A 193 -0.54 -3.04 3.68
N ILE A 194 -0.83 -4.28 3.29
CA ILE A 194 -0.55 -4.80 1.95
C ILE A 194 -1.77 -4.57 1.05
N GLU A 195 -1.58 -3.96 -0.12
CA GLU A 195 -2.66 -3.80 -1.11
C GLU A 195 -2.98 -5.14 -1.76
N LEU A 196 -4.27 -5.46 -1.85
CA LEU A 196 -4.75 -6.75 -2.31
C LEU A 196 -5.59 -6.60 -3.58
N TYR A 197 -5.27 -7.36 -4.61
CA TYR A 197 -6.01 -7.43 -5.87
C TYR A 197 -6.48 -8.88 -6.11
N PRO A 198 -7.69 -9.22 -5.61
CA PRO A 198 -8.30 -10.53 -5.82
C PRO A 198 -9.02 -10.61 -7.18
N GLY A 199 -9.18 -11.82 -7.72
CA GLY A 199 -9.87 -12.10 -8.98
C GLY A 199 -8.93 -12.24 -10.19
N ALA A 200 -7.62 -12.23 -10.00
CA ALA A 200 -6.66 -12.40 -11.09
C ALA A 200 -6.66 -13.87 -11.58
N THR A 201 -6.76 -14.06 -12.90
CA THR A 201 -6.77 -15.38 -13.56
C THR A 201 -5.82 -15.38 -14.76
N GLY A 202 -5.20 -16.52 -15.04
CA GLY A 202 -4.26 -16.68 -16.14
C GLY A 202 -2.79 -16.60 -15.72
N ASP A 203 -1.93 -16.14 -16.63
CA ASP A 203 -0.47 -16.13 -16.48
C ASP A 203 0.01 -15.08 -15.46
N ALA A 204 0.92 -15.47 -14.56
CA ALA A 204 1.39 -14.61 -13.48
C ALA A 204 2.15 -13.36 -13.98
N ASP A 205 2.93 -13.48 -15.05
CA ASP A 205 3.68 -12.35 -15.62
C ASP A 205 2.73 -11.37 -16.31
N ALA A 206 1.74 -11.90 -17.05
CA ALA A 206 0.74 -11.08 -17.73
C ALA A 206 -0.11 -10.25 -16.75
N GLN A 207 -0.43 -10.79 -15.56
CA GLN A 207 -1.16 -10.06 -14.53
C GLN A 207 -0.33 -8.92 -13.93
N VAL A 208 0.97 -9.14 -13.67
CA VAL A 208 1.86 -8.07 -13.18
C VAL A 208 2.00 -6.98 -14.23
N GLU A 209 2.19 -7.34 -15.50
CA GLU A 209 2.22 -6.35 -16.58
C GLU A 209 0.92 -5.54 -16.68
N SER A 210 -0.23 -6.21 -16.54
CA SER A 210 -1.55 -5.55 -16.58
C SER A 210 -1.73 -4.62 -15.39
N PHE A 211 -1.21 -4.99 -14.23
CA PHE A 211 -1.16 -4.14 -13.04
C PHE A 211 -0.30 -2.89 -13.28
N LEU A 212 0.91 -3.04 -13.84
CA LEU A 212 1.80 -1.92 -14.17
C LEU A 212 1.17 -0.96 -15.19
N LYS A 213 0.36 -1.48 -16.12
CA LYS A 213 -0.39 -0.70 -17.13
C LYS A 213 -1.69 -0.09 -16.58
N GLY A 214 -2.08 -0.40 -15.33
CA GLY A 214 -3.32 0.08 -14.71
C GLY A 214 -4.59 -0.55 -15.30
N GLN A 215 -4.47 -1.71 -15.94
CA GLN A 215 -5.55 -2.41 -16.65
C GLN A 215 -5.95 -3.72 -15.96
N LEU A 216 -5.47 -3.98 -14.74
CA LEU A 216 -5.80 -5.19 -14.01
C LEU A 216 -7.30 -5.22 -13.71
N VAL A 217 -7.98 -6.24 -14.23
CA VAL A 217 -9.36 -6.53 -13.87
C VAL A 217 -9.33 -7.26 -12.53
N TYR A 218 -9.70 -6.55 -11.47
CA TYR A 218 -9.84 -7.12 -10.14
C TYR A 218 -11.29 -6.94 -9.66
N ASP A 219 -11.79 -7.92 -8.92
CA ASP A 219 -13.11 -7.85 -8.29
C ASP A 219 -12.92 -7.89 -6.77
N PRO A 220 -13.11 -6.76 -6.05
CA PRO A 220 -12.90 -6.66 -4.61
C PRO A 220 -13.85 -7.57 -3.79
N ASP A 221 -14.93 -8.06 -4.39
CA ASP A 221 -15.89 -8.97 -3.77
C ASP A 221 -15.62 -10.45 -4.09
N THR A 222 -14.54 -10.76 -4.82
CA THR A 222 -14.08 -12.15 -4.97
C THR A 222 -13.64 -12.69 -3.61
N THR A 223 -14.59 -13.35 -2.96
CA THR A 223 -14.42 -14.06 -1.71
C THR A 223 -14.73 -15.50 -2.06
N CYS A 224 -13.83 -16.43 -1.75
CA CYS A 224 -14.15 -17.84 -1.87
C CYS A 224 -15.23 -18.18 -0.83
N SER A 225 -16.50 -18.03 -1.22
CA SER A 225 -17.65 -18.58 -0.50
C SER A 225 -17.84 -20.04 -0.88
N HIS A 226 -16.78 -20.86 -0.80
CA HIS A 226 -16.91 -22.29 -1.01
C HIS A 226 -17.32 -22.94 0.32
N HIS A 227 -18.62 -22.95 0.56
CA HIS A 227 -19.22 -23.97 1.41
C HIS A 227 -19.12 -25.29 0.64
N SER A 228 -18.09 -26.08 0.91
CA SER A 228 -18.09 -27.49 0.53
C SER A 228 -19.06 -28.23 1.45
N HIS A 229 -20.35 -28.15 1.11
CA HIS A 229 -21.27 -29.25 1.33
C HIS A 229 -21.10 -30.27 0.19
N GLU A 230 -21.50 -31.51 0.49
CA GLU A 230 -21.53 -32.74 -0.34
C GLU A 230 -20.26 -33.61 -0.25
N ASP A 231 -20.28 -34.93 0.01
CA ASP A 231 -21.31 -35.88 0.46
C ASP A 231 -20.62 -37.24 0.73
N GLY A 232 -21.19 -38.08 1.60
CA GLY A 232 -21.12 -39.53 1.40
C GLY A 232 -20.30 -40.41 2.37
N HIS A 233 -20.80 -40.60 3.60
CA HIS A 233 -20.65 -41.90 4.28
C HIS A 233 -22.02 -42.41 4.74
N GLY A 234 -22.60 -43.26 3.88
CA GLY A 234 -23.74 -44.10 4.22
C GLY A 234 -23.30 -45.42 4.87
N CYS A 235 -24.13 -45.84 5.82
CA CYS A 235 -24.34 -47.19 6.35
C CYS A 235 -23.32 -47.80 7.33
N GLY A 236 -23.76 -47.88 8.59
CA GLY A 236 -23.32 -48.83 9.60
C GLY A 236 -24.28 -48.78 10.80
N GLY A 237 -25.44 -49.41 10.67
CA GLY A 237 -26.46 -49.41 11.71
C GLY A 237 -26.03 -50.22 12.94
N HIS A 238 -26.33 -49.73 14.13
CA HIS A 238 -26.51 -50.56 15.31
C HIS A 238 -27.54 -49.92 16.25
N SER A 239 -28.69 -50.58 16.33
CA SER A 239 -29.65 -50.45 17.42
C SER A 239 -29.03 -50.91 18.74
N HIS A 240 -29.07 -50.05 19.75
CA HIS A 240 -29.30 -50.38 21.17
C HIS A 240 -29.92 -49.08 21.74
N GLY A 241 -31.17 -49.00 22.19
CA GLY A 241 -31.92 -50.00 22.93
C GLY A 241 -31.47 -49.95 24.39
N ASP A 242 -31.76 -48.84 25.10
CA ASP A 242 -32.00 -48.85 26.54
C ASP A 242 -32.60 -47.50 26.97
N GLY A 243 -33.85 -47.56 27.44
CA GLY A 243 -34.52 -46.42 28.02
C GLY A 243 -33.99 -46.16 29.42
N HIS A 244 -33.78 -44.89 29.76
CA HIS A 244 -33.88 -44.47 31.14
C HIS A 244 -34.52 -43.08 31.24
N THR A 245 -35.59 -43.09 32.00
CA THR A 245 -36.45 -42.01 32.45
C THR A 245 -35.77 -41.19 33.55
N CYS A 246 -35.76 -39.87 33.41
CA CYS A 246 -35.89 -38.88 34.49
C CYS A 246 -36.21 -37.55 33.79
N GLY A 247 -37.12 -36.68 34.21
CA GLY A 247 -37.75 -36.46 35.50
C GLY A 247 -37.94 -34.94 35.56
N SER A 248 -39.19 -34.50 35.60
CA SER A 248 -39.64 -33.10 35.54
C SER A 248 -38.98 -32.16 36.55
N HIS A 249 -38.95 -30.85 36.20
CA HIS A 249 -39.22 -29.63 36.99
C HIS A 249 -38.53 -28.47 36.24
N GLY A 250 -39.17 -27.41 35.73
CA GLY A 250 -40.37 -26.71 36.17
C GLY A 250 -39.98 -25.45 36.96
N CYS A 251 -39.80 -24.31 36.29
CA CYS A 251 -40.09 -22.99 36.87
C CYS A 251 -40.11 -21.90 35.77
N GLY A 252 -41.28 -21.30 35.56
CA GLY A 252 -41.48 -20.10 34.76
C GLY A 252 -41.88 -18.92 35.64
N GLY A 253 -41.79 -17.71 35.06
CA GLY A 253 -42.46 -16.43 35.40
C GLY A 253 -42.56 -16.06 36.89
N ASN A 254 -42.04 -14.92 37.35
CA ASN A 254 -42.30 -13.56 36.87
C ASN A 254 -41.29 -12.62 37.55
#